data_AF-A0A4D4MM94-F1
#
_entry.id   AF-A0A4D4MM94-F1
#
_cell.length_a   1.000
_cell.length_b   1.000
_cell.length_c   1.000
_cell.angle_alpha   90.00
_cell.angle_beta   90.00
_cell.angle_gamma   90.00
#
_symmetry.space_group_name_H-M   'P 1'
#
loop_
_entity.id
_entity.type
_entity.pdbx_description
1 polymer ?
#
loop_
_entity_poly.entity_id
_entity_poly.type
_entity_poly.pdbx_seq_one_letter_code
_entity_poly.pdbx_strand_id
1 'polypeptide(L)'
;MHHVNPTCGDEITLRVKYDGETISDISYEGQGCSISQASASVLNELLVGKELAEAQKVQETFLELMQSKGRIEPDDAMEEVLEDAVAFAGVSKYPARVKCALLSWMAWKDATAQALGEADAERKTA
;
A
#
# COMPACT_ATOMS: atom_id res chain seq x y z
N MET A 1 -6.65 10.31 -1.92
CA MET A 1 -5.65 10.47 -2.99
C MET A 1 -6.03 9.72 -4.24
N HIS A 2 -5.74 10.26 -5.42
CA HIS A 2 -5.98 9.62 -6.71
C HIS A 2 -4.66 9.38 -7.44
N HIS A 3 -4.40 8.15 -7.86
CA HIS A 3 -3.17 7.72 -8.52
C HIS A 3 -3.50 6.99 -9.82
N VAL A 4 -2.62 7.17 -10.81
CA VAL A 4 -2.73 6.53 -12.12
C VAL A 4 -1.43 5.84 -12.51
N ASN A 5 -1.54 4.67 -13.14
CA ASN A 5 -0.47 3.98 -13.85
C ASN A 5 -0.83 3.88 -15.34
N PRO A 6 -0.50 4.92 -16.15
CA PRO A 6 -0.92 4.99 -17.55
C PRO A 6 -0.38 3.85 -18.42
N THR A 7 0.73 3.22 -18.01
CA THR A 7 1.34 2.10 -18.76
C THR A 7 0.42 0.88 -18.81
N CYS A 8 -0.39 0.66 -17.79
CA CYS A 8 -1.32 -0.48 -17.72
C CYS A 8 -2.79 -0.04 -17.69
N GLY A 9 -3.06 1.28 -17.69
CA GLY A 9 -4.40 1.83 -17.54
C GLY A 9 -5.01 1.58 -16.17
N ASP A 10 -4.17 1.42 -15.12
CA ASP A 10 -4.67 1.27 -13.76
C ASP A 10 -4.91 2.65 -13.14
N GLU A 11 -6.00 2.81 -12.41
CA GLU A 11 -6.36 4.00 -11.65
C GLU A 11 -6.92 3.59 -10.30
N ILE A 12 -6.59 4.35 -9.25
CA ILE A 12 -7.13 4.14 -7.91
C ILE A 12 -7.35 5.48 -7.22
N THR A 13 -8.51 5.62 -6.57
CA THR A 13 -8.76 6.65 -5.57
C THR A 13 -8.86 5.99 -4.21
N LEU A 14 -7.90 6.25 -3.33
CA LEU A 14 -7.82 5.69 -1.99
C LEU A 14 -8.06 6.76 -0.92
N ARG A 15 -8.76 6.37 0.14
CA ARG A 15 -9.06 7.15 1.34
C ARG A 15 -8.62 6.33 2.55
N VAL A 16 -8.08 7.00 3.56
CA VAL A 16 -7.66 6.38 4.83
C VAL A 16 -8.21 7.19 5.98
N LYS A 17 -8.62 6.50 7.05
CA LYS A 17 -9.00 7.10 8.32
C LYS A 17 -8.15 6.53 9.44
N TYR A 18 -7.83 7.39 10.38
CA TYR A 18 -7.08 7.05 11.59
C TYR A 18 -7.97 7.27 12.82
N ASP A 19 -7.84 6.39 13.81
CA ASP A 19 -8.30 6.60 15.18
C ASP A 19 -7.06 6.62 16.07
N GLY A 20 -6.61 7.82 16.45
CA GLY A 20 -5.28 8.02 17.01
C GLY A 20 -4.18 7.59 16.03
N GLU A 21 -3.39 6.59 16.41
CA GLU A 21 -2.31 6.03 15.58
C GLU A 21 -2.73 4.78 14.79
N THR A 22 -3.94 4.26 15.04
CA THR A 22 -4.46 3.04 14.40
C THR A 22 -5.23 3.38 13.12
N ILE A 23 -5.01 2.58 12.06
CA ILE A 23 -5.78 2.69 10.82
C ILE A 23 -7.18 2.12 11.06
N SER A 24 -8.20 2.98 11.13
CA SER A 24 -9.58 2.55 11.39
C SER A 24 -10.33 2.14 10.12
N ASP A 25 -9.97 2.70 8.97
CA ASP A 25 -10.59 2.37 7.68
C ASP A 25 -9.63 2.68 6.53
N ILE A 26 -9.63 1.82 5.52
CA ILE A 26 -9.11 2.11 4.19
C ILE A 26 -10.25 1.83 3.22
N SER A 27 -10.57 2.81 2.38
CA SER A 27 -11.58 2.64 1.34
C SER A 27 -11.02 3.09 0.01
N TYR A 28 -11.33 2.32 -1.04
CA TYR A 28 -10.81 2.59 -2.37
C TYR A 28 -11.85 2.30 -3.45
N GLU A 29 -11.73 3.05 -4.54
CA GLU A 29 -12.36 2.75 -5.81
C GLU A 29 -11.24 2.71 -6.86
N GLY A 30 -11.32 1.83 -7.83
CA GLY A 30 -10.29 1.73 -8.84
C GLY A 30 -10.66 0.80 -9.96
N GLN A 31 -9.99 0.98 -11.08
CA GLN A 31 -10.09 0.16 -12.25
C GLN A 31 -8.67 -0.15 -12.72
N GLY A 32 -8.42 -1.39 -13.14
CA GLY A 32 -7.10 -1.77 -13.59
C GLY A 32 -7.01 -3.26 -13.87
N CYS A 33 -5.80 -3.73 -14.13
CA CYS A 33 -5.52 -5.14 -14.29
C CYS A 33 -5.73 -5.92 -12.97
N SER A 34 -5.78 -7.25 -13.05
CA SER A 34 -5.96 -8.10 -11.88
C SER A 34 -4.90 -7.91 -10.78
N ILE A 35 -3.66 -7.53 -11.16
CA ILE A 35 -2.57 -7.29 -10.19
C ILE A 35 -2.85 -6.04 -9.34
N SER A 36 -3.27 -4.94 -9.97
CA SER A 36 -3.55 -3.70 -9.23
C SER A 36 -4.79 -3.84 -8.34
N GLN A 37 -5.82 -4.55 -8.81
CA GLN A 37 -7.01 -4.86 -8.02
C GLN A 37 -6.68 -5.78 -6.83
N ALA A 38 -5.96 -6.88 -7.06
CA ALA A 38 -5.56 -7.78 -5.98
C ALA A 38 -4.68 -7.05 -4.95
N SER A 39 -3.77 -6.20 -5.41
CA SER A 39 -2.88 -5.44 -4.51
C SER A 39 -3.64 -4.41 -3.67
N ALA A 40 -4.71 -3.82 -4.19
CA ALA A 40 -5.57 -2.94 -3.40
C ALA A 40 -6.35 -3.73 -2.33
N SER A 41 -6.85 -4.92 -2.66
CA SER A 41 -7.54 -5.81 -1.71
C SER A 41 -6.61 -6.22 -0.57
N VAL A 42 -5.43 -6.75 -0.91
CA VAL A 42 -4.45 -7.20 0.07
C VAL A 42 -3.96 -6.05 0.94
N LEU A 43 -3.71 -4.88 0.37
CA LEU A 43 -3.37 -3.70 1.18
C LEU A 43 -4.44 -3.37 2.21
N ASN A 44 -5.71 -3.37 1.81
CA ASN A 44 -6.80 -3.05 2.72
C ASN A 44 -6.93 -4.07 3.86
N GLU A 45 -6.94 -5.35 3.52
CA GLU A 45 -7.03 -6.44 4.50
C GLU A 45 -5.84 -6.44 5.47
N LEU A 46 -4.64 -6.13 4.95
CA LEU A 46 -3.42 -6.17 5.74
C LEU A 46 -3.23 -4.93 6.63
N LEU A 47 -3.65 -3.74 6.21
CA LEU A 47 -3.32 -2.52 6.95
C LEU A 47 -4.42 -2.06 7.92
N VAL A 48 -5.70 -2.39 7.68
CA VAL A 48 -6.78 -1.97 8.59
C VAL A 48 -6.61 -2.65 9.95
N GLY A 49 -6.69 -1.84 11.02
CA GLY A 49 -6.50 -2.28 12.40
C GLY A 49 -5.06 -2.26 12.90
N LYS A 50 -4.06 -2.05 12.03
CA LYS A 50 -2.65 -1.90 12.43
C LYS A 50 -2.34 -0.46 12.86
N GLU A 51 -1.33 -0.30 13.71
CA GLU A 51 -0.77 1.03 13.99
C GLU A 51 0.00 1.56 12.79
N LEU A 52 0.09 2.88 12.65
CA LEU A 52 0.79 3.55 11.55
C LEU A 52 2.22 3.04 11.40
N ALA A 53 2.95 2.85 12.51
CA ALA A 53 4.33 2.38 12.49
C ALA A 53 4.45 0.96 11.93
N GLU A 54 3.52 0.07 12.29
CA GLU A 54 3.48 -1.29 11.76
C GLU A 54 3.13 -1.30 10.28
N ALA A 55 2.12 -0.51 9.88
CA ALA A 55 1.71 -0.38 8.48
C ALA A 55 2.83 0.19 7.61
N GLN A 56 3.63 1.14 8.12
CA GLN A 56 4.81 1.67 7.44
C GLN A 56 5.86 0.58 7.22
N LYS A 57 6.11 -0.26 8.23
CA LYS A 57 7.02 -1.41 8.11
C LYS A 57 6.55 -2.37 7.01
N VAL A 58 5.26 -2.72 6.99
CA VAL A 58 4.67 -3.57 5.92
C VAL A 58 4.89 -2.93 4.55
N GLN A 59 4.58 -1.64 4.40
CA GLN A 59 4.73 -0.91 3.13
C GLN A 59 6.20 -0.88 2.66
N GLU A 60 7.14 -0.63 3.56
CA GLU A 60 8.57 -0.60 3.26
C GLU A 60 9.09 -1.97 2.81
N THR A 61 8.72 -3.03 3.53
CA THR A 61 9.06 -4.41 3.16
C THR A 61 8.45 -4.80 1.80
N PHE A 62 7.20 -4.40 1.53
CA PHE A 62 6.57 -4.68 0.24
C PHE A 62 7.28 -3.92 -0.91
N LEU A 63 7.68 -2.67 -0.66
CA LEU A 63 8.43 -1.87 -1.62
C LEU A 63 9.80 -2.49 -1.92
N GLU A 64 10.51 -2.95 -0.89
CA GLU A 64 11.79 -3.67 -1.02
C GLU A 64 11.63 -4.91 -1.90
N LEU A 65 10.65 -5.77 -1.60
CA LEU A 65 10.35 -6.96 -2.39
C LEU A 65 10.08 -6.61 -3.85
N MET A 66 9.25 -5.60 -4.11
CA MET A 66 8.88 -5.18 -5.47
C MET A 66 10.06 -4.58 -6.25
N GLN A 67 11.00 -3.91 -5.57
CA GLN A 67 12.18 -3.30 -6.19
C GLN A 67 13.36 -4.28 -6.35
N SER A 68 13.27 -5.47 -5.74
CA SER A 68 14.33 -6.48 -5.75
C SER A 68 14.70 -7.00 -7.14
N LYS A 69 13.82 -6.83 -8.14
CA LYS A 69 13.94 -7.43 -9.47
C LYS A 69 14.05 -8.96 -9.42
N GLY A 70 13.39 -9.59 -8.44
CA GLY A 70 13.42 -11.04 -8.23
C GLY A 70 14.72 -11.58 -7.64
N ARG A 71 15.55 -10.71 -7.05
CA ARG A 71 16.81 -11.11 -6.39
C ARG A 71 16.62 -11.45 -4.91
N ILE A 72 15.50 -11.04 -4.34
CA ILE A 72 15.09 -11.37 -2.98
C ILE A 72 14.04 -12.47 -3.12
N GLU A 73 14.31 -13.60 -2.49
CA GLU A 73 13.30 -14.59 -2.17
C GLU A 73 12.89 -14.31 -0.71
N PRO A 74 11.59 -14.18 -0.40
CA PRO A 74 11.12 -13.93 0.96
C PRO A 74 11.61 -15.02 1.93
N ASP A 75 12.11 -14.59 3.08
CA ASP A 75 12.38 -15.48 4.22
C ASP A 75 11.23 -15.45 5.22
N ASP A 76 11.28 -16.31 6.25
CA ASP A 76 10.23 -16.44 7.26
C ASP A 76 9.87 -15.09 7.92
N ALA A 77 10.85 -14.20 8.12
CA ALA A 77 10.64 -12.89 8.73
C ALA A 77 9.90 -11.93 7.78
N MET A 78 10.23 -11.96 6.49
CA MET A 78 9.51 -11.20 5.48
C MET A 78 8.09 -11.72 5.28
N GLU A 79 7.90 -13.04 5.31
CA GLU A 79 6.57 -13.68 5.25
C GLU A 79 5.70 -13.27 6.43
N GLU A 80 6.24 -13.21 7.65
CA GLU A 80 5.51 -12.75 8.84
C GLU A 80 5.05 -11.29 8.71
N VAL A 81 5.87 -10.42 8.11
CA VAL A 81 5.52 -9.00 7.92
C VAL A 81 4.53 -8.80 6.78
N LEU A 82 4.73 -9.50 5.66
CA LEU A 82 3.93 -9.29 4.46
C LEU A 82 2.63 -10.08 4.45
N GLU A 83 2.51 -11.14 5.24
CA GLU A 83 1.36 -12.03 5.24
C GLU A 83 1.00 -12.40 3.77
N ASP A 84 -0.26 -12.24 3.35
CA ASP A 84 -0.71 -12.53 1.97
C ASP A 84 -0.04 -11.65 0.89
N ALA A 85 0.55 -10.50 1.24
CA ALA A 85 1.28 -9.66 0.30
C ALA A 85 2.55 -10.34 -0.24
N VAL A 86 3.06 -11.39 0.44
CA VAL A 86 4.20 -12.17 -0.06
C VAL A 86 3.89 -12.89 -1.37
N ALA A 87 2.61 -13.16 -1.67
CA ALA A 87 2.18 -13.76 -2.93
C ALA A 87 2.61 -12.93 -4.16
N PHE A 88 2.88 -11.63 -3.99
CA PHE A 88 3.39 -10.75 -5.04
C PHE A 88 4.89 -10.92 -5.32
N ALA A 89 5.63 -11.77 -4.59
CA ALA A 89 7.06 -12.01 -4.82
C ALA A 89 7.37 -12.34 -6.30
N GLY A 90 6.49 -13.10 -6.96
CA GLY A 90 6.59 -13.39 -8.38
C GLY A 90 6.49 -12.15 -9.29
N VAL A 91 5.74 -11.12 -8.90
CA VAL A 91 5.59 -9.86 -9.66
C VAL A 91 6.90 -9.07 -9.70
N SER A 92 7.75 -9.16 -8.68
CA SER A 92 9.07 -8.49 -8.64
C SER A 92 9.98 -8.90 -9.81
N LYS A 93 9.78 -10.11 -10.37
CA LYS A 93 10.51 -10.65 -11.53
C LYS A 93 10.09 -9.98 -12.85
N TYR A 94 9.00 -9.18 -12.85
CA TYR A 94 8.43 -8.55 -14.04
C TYR A 94 8.37 -7.02 -13.88
N PRO A 95 9.44 -6.27 -14.23
CA PRO A 95 9.50 -4.81 -14.05
C PRO A 95 8.31 -4.03 -14.66
N ALA A 96 7.73 -4.53 -15.75
CA ALA A 96 6.56 -3.92 -16.39
C ALA A 96 5.27 -4.00 -15.53
N ARG A 97 5.21 -4.92 -14.56
CA ARG A 97 4.04 -5.15 -13.69
C ARG A 97 4.24 -4.65 -12.25
N VAL A 98 5.46 -4.30 -11.87
CA VAL A 98 5.78 -3.74 -10.53
C VAL A 98 4.94 -2.49 -10.22
N LYS A 99 4.73 -1.60 -11.20
CA LYS A 99 3.90 -0.41 -11.01
C LYS A 99 2.43 -0.74 -10.75
N CYS A 100 1.91 -1.85 -11.30
CA CYS A 100 0.55 -2.32 -11.01
C CYS A 100 0.43 -2.73 -9.53
N ALA A 101 1.42 -3.48 -9.02
CA ALA A 101 1.45 -3.92 -7.63
C ALA A 101 1.65 -2.74 -6.66
N LEU A 102 2.49 -1.76 -6.98
CA LEU A 102 2.77 -0.65 -6.05
C LEU A 102 1.71 0.47 -6.05
N LEU A 103 0.76 0.48 -6.99
CA LEU A 103 -0.13 1.62 -7.17
C LEU A 103 -0.94 1.97 -5.91
N SER A 104 -1.58 0.98 -5.29
CA SER A 104 -2.39 1.16 -4.07
C SER A 104 -1.53 1.58 -2.87
N TRP A 105 -0.32 1.02 -2.75
CA TRP A 105 0.63 1.31 -1.68
C TRP A 105 1.16 2.75 -1.74
N MET A 106 1.45 3.24 -2.94
CA MET A 106 1.82 4.64 -3.13
C MET A 106 0.64 5.57 -2.84
N ALA A 107 -0.57 5.20 -3.25
CA ALA A 107 -1.77 5.97 -2.94
C ALA A 107 -2.07 6.04 -1.44
N TRP A 108 -1.84 4.94 -0.70
CA TRP A 108 -1.93 4.91 0.76
C TRP A 108 -0.90 5.82 1.41
N LYS A 109 0.37 5.72 1.01
CA LYS A 109 1.44 6.57 1.57
C LYS A 109 1.11 8.06 1.45
N ASP A 110 0.64 8.49 0.28
CA ASP A 110 0.27 9.89 0.05
C ASP A 110 -1.01 10.28 0.81
N ALA A 111 -1.99 9.38 0.90
CA ALA A 111 -3.22 9.62 1.66
C ALA A 111 -2.95 9.76 3.16
N THR A 112 -2.04 8.95 3.70
CA THR A 112 -1.57 9.03 5.08
C THR A 112 -0.87 10.37 5.34
N ALA A 113 0.04 10.80 4.46
CA ALA A 113 0.73 12.07 4.62
C ALA A 113 -0.26 13.26 4.65
N GLN A 114 -1.31 13.23 3.84
CA GLN A 114 -2.37 14.25 3.89
C GLN A 114 -3.20 14.16 5.18
N ALA A 115 -3.66 12.96 5.56
CA ALA A 115 -4.51 12.78 6.75
C ALA A 115 -3.81 13.26 8.04
N LEU A 116 -2.52 12.96 8.19
CA LEU A 116 -1.72 13.42 9.33
C LEU A 116 -1.48 14.94 9.29
N GLY A 117 -1.29 15.50 8.10
CA GLY A 117 -1.15 16.96 7.93
C GLY A 117 -2.43 17.73 8.28
N GLU A 118 -3.60 17.17 7.96
CA GLU A 118 -4.91 17.75 8.30
C GLU A 118 -5.19 17.67 9.81
N ALA A 119 -4.92 16.53 10.45
CA ALA A 119 -5.08 16.36 11.90
C ALA A 119 -4.21 17.34 12.70
N ASP A 120 -2.98 17.58 12.24
CA ASP A 120 -2.06 18.57 12.82
C ASP A 120 -2.58 20.01 12.70
N ALA A 121 -3.29 20.32 11.62
CA ALA A 121 -3.89 21.64 11.41
C ALA A 121 -5.07 21.85 12.35
N GLU A 122 -5.97 20.87 12.45
CA GLU A 122 -7.15 20.92 13.33
C GLU A 122 -6.75 21.11 14.80
N ARG A 123 -5.71 20.38 15.26
CA ARG A 123 -5.18 20.50 16.64
C ARG A 123 -4.59 21.88 16.96
N LYS A 124 -4.14 22.63 15.97
CA LYS A 124 -3.60 23.99 16.14
C LYS A 124 -4.68 25.07 16.17
N THR A 125 -5.86 24.78 15.64
CA THR A 125 -7.02 25.69 15.60
C THR A 125 -8.04 25.46 16.72
N ALA A 126 -7.92 24.36 17.45
CA ALA A 126 -8.72 24.03 18.64
C ALA A 126 -8.05 24.54 19.93
#